data_AF-A0A967NVT1-F1
#
_entry.id   AF-A0A967NVT1-F1
#
_cell.length_a   1.000
_cell.length_b   1.000
_cell.length_c   1.000
_cell.angle_alpha   90.00
_cell.angle_beta   90.00
_cell.angle_gamma   90.00
#
_symmetry.space_group_name_H-M   'P 1'
#
loop_
_entity.id
_entity.type
_entity.pdbx_description
1 polymer ?
#
loop_
_entity_poly.entity_id
_entity_poly.type
_entity_poly.pdbx_seq_one_letter_code
_entity_poly.pdbx_strand_id
1 'polypeptide(L)'
;MPLNPCNPYGRSKAAAEVHVQNILSRFYIVRLAWLFAPGGRNFIHAILNRARSTGQLKVVVDEIGNPTYVKDLAEAISQLIQTKQYGIYHFTNAGSCSRWEFANEILR
;
A
#
# COMPACT_ATOMS: atom_id res chain seq x y z
N MET A 1 -17.98 -4.27 -3.89
CA MET A 1 -18.20 -2.86 -3.48
C MET A 1 -17.88 -1.95 -4.65
N PRO A 2 -18.70 -0.93 -4.94
CA PRO A 2 -18.39 0.07 -5.97
C PRO A 2 -17.14 0.89 -5.57
N LEU A 3 -16.37 1.32 -6.57
CA LEU A 3 -15.24 2.24 -6.38
C LEU A 3 -15.77 3.60 -5.89
N ASN A 4 -15.43 3.97 -4.66
CA ASN A 4 -15.74 5.29 -4.09
C ASN A 4 -14.46 6.00 -3.61
N PRO A 5 -13.63 6.54 -4.53
CA PRO A 5 -12.35 7.14 -4.19
C PRO A 5 -12.50 8.43 -3.37
N CYS A 6 -11.88 8.48 -2.19
CA CYS A 6 -12.02 9.57 -1.22
C CYS A 6 -11.18 10.82 -1.52
N ASN A 7 -10.22 10.76 -2.46
CA ASN A 7 -9.31 11.87 -2.75
C ASN A 7 -8.90 11.92 -4.25
N PRO A 8 -8.25 13.01 -4.72
CA PRO A 8 -7.84 13.14 -6.13
C PRO A 8 -6.92 12.01 -6.61
N TYR A 9 -6.00 11.54 -5.77
CA TYR A 9 -5.12 10.41 -6.09
C TYR A 9 -5.93 9.14 -6.37
N GLY A 10 -6.86 8.79 -5.47
CA GLY A 10 -7.76 7.65 -5.63
C GLY A 10 -8.63 7.77 -6.87
N ARG A 11 -9.14 8.96 -7.19
CA ARG A 11 -9.91 9.21 -8.42
C ARG A 11 -9.08 8.94 -9.68
N SER A 12 -7.83 9.43 -9.71
CA SER A 12 -6.92 9.19 -10.84
C SER A 12 -6.61 7.70 -11.04
N LYS A 13 -6.42 6.95 -9.95
CA LYS A 13 -6.17 5.50 -10.00
C LYS A 13 -7.41 4.72 -10.41
N ALA A 14 -8.59 5.07 -9.89
CA ALA A 14 -9.85 4.47 -10.30
C ALA A 14 -10.12 4.65 -11.81
N ALA A 15 -9.86 5.85 -12.35
CA ALA A 15 -9.98 6.10 -13.79
C ALA A 15 -9.01 5.24 -14.62
N ALA A 16 -7.77 5.08 -14.16
CA ALA A 16 -6.80 4.19 -14.81
C ALA A 16 -7.27 2.73 -14.82
N GLU A 17 -7.84 2.23 -13.72
CA GLU A 17 -8.39 0.88 -13.66
C GLU A 17 -9.54 0.68 -14.67
N VAL A 18 -10.43 1.66 -14.82
CA VAL A 18 -11.52 1.63 -15.81
C VAL A 18 -10.95 1.61 -17.23
N HIS A 19 -9.95 2.45 -17.53
CA HIS A 19 -9.32 2.45 -18.85
C HIS A 19 -8.65 1.12 -19.19
N VAL A 20 -7.89 0.52 -18.26
CA VAL A 20 -7.26 -0.79 -18.45
C VAL A 20 -8.32 -1.86 -18.76
N GLN A 21 -9.42 -1.88 -18.01
CA GLN A 21 -10.53 -2.83 -18.22
C GLN A 21 -11.22 -2.65 -19.58
N ASN A 22 -11.30 -1.42 -20.09
CA ASN A 22 -11.96 -1.14 -21.37
C ASN A 22 -11.11 -1.49 -22.59
N ILE A 23 -9.77 -1.48 -22.47
CA ILE A 23 -8.87 -1.68 -23.62
C ILE A 23 -8.17 -3.05 -23.62
N LEU A 24 -8.11 -3.74 -22.47
CA LEU A 24 -7.47 -5.06 -22.35
C LEU A 24 -8.48 -6.12 -21.88
N SER A 25 -8.45 -7.29 -22.54
CA SER A 25 -9.14 -8.51 -22.08
C SER A 25 -8.28 -9.36 -21.13
N ARG A 26 -6.98 -9.06 -21.04
CA ARG A 26 -5.99 -9.76 -20.21
C ARG A 26 -5.17 -8.73 -19.44
N PHE A 27 -5.48 -8.55 -18.16
CA PHE A 27 -4.79 -7.59 -17.30
C PHE A 27 -4.65 -8.13 -15.88
N TYR A 28 -3.74 -7.52 -15.13
CA TYR A 28 -3.64 -7.65 -13.69
C TYR A 28 -3.70 -6.25 -13.08
N ILE A 29 -4.70 -5.99 -12.26
CA ILE A 29 -4.80 -4.77 -11.44
C ILE A 29 -4.59 -5.20 -9.99
N VAL A 30 -3.44 -4.86 -9.42
CA VAL A 30 -3.11 -5.19 -8.03
C VAL A 30 -3.27 -3.93 -7.17
N ARG A 31 -4.29 -3.92 -6.31
CA ARG A 31 -4.52 -2.88 -5.32
C ARG A 31 -3.77 -3.23 -4.04
N LEU A 32 -3.13 -2.24 -3.44
CA LEU A 32 -2.26 -2.40 -2.28
C LEU A 32 -2.36 -1.16 -1.38
N ALA A 33 -1.87 -1.29 -0.15
CA ALA A 33 -1.88 -0.23 0.85
C ALA A 33 -0.51 -0.10 1.53
N TRP A 34 -0.16 1.13 1.90
CA TRP A 34 0.97 1.45 2.79
C TRP A 34 2.28 0.73 2.44
N LEU A 35 2.68 0.82 1.16
CA LEU A 35 3.87 0.18 0.64
C LEU A 35 5.15 0.73 1.30
N PHE A 36 6.05 -0.15 1.74
CA PHE A 36 7.35 0.21 2.32
C PHE A 36 8.47 -0.75 1.89
N ALA A 37 9.72 -0.26 1.92
CA ALA A 37 10.92 -1.00 1.52
C ALA A 37 12.15 -0.48 2.25
N PRO A 38 13.27 -1.22 2.25
CA PRO A 38 14.56 -0.68 2.67
C PRO A 38 15.01 0.36 1.65
N GLY A 39 15.54 1.49 2.13
CA GLY A 39 15.89 2.62 1.26
C GLY A 39 14.69 3.38 0.68
N GLY A 40 14.98 4.52 0.03
CA GLY A 40 13.97 5.39 -0.58
C GLY A 40 13.18 6.24 0.43
N ARG A 41 12.06 6.81 -0.04
CA ARG A 41 11.18 7.67 0.76
C ARG A 41 9.88 6.92 1.07
N ASN A 42 9.72 6.48 2.31
CA ASN A 42 8.50 5.83 2.80
C ASN A 42 8.23 6.20 4.27
N PHE A 43 7.12 5.68 4.81
CA PHE A 43 6.67 5.98 6.17
C PHE A 43 7.71 5.60 7.24
N ILE A 44 8.40 4.46 7.08
CA ILE A 44 9.42 4.00 8.02
C ILE A 44 10.54 5.04 8.15
N HIS A 45 11.11 5.45 7.01
CA HIS A 45 12.18 6.46 7.01
C HIS A 45 11.70 7.81 7.55
N ALA A 46 10.45 8.20 7.28
CA ALA A 46 9.87 9.42 7.83
C ALA A 46 9.77 9.39 9.36
N ILE A 47 9.32 8.27 9.94
CA ILE A 47 9.24 8.08 11.40
C ILE A 47 10.63 8.10 12.02
N LEU A 48 11.59 7.33 11.50
CA LEU A 48 12.96 7.27 12.02
C LEU A 48 13.66 8.64 11.99
N ASN A 49 13.58 9.34 10.86
CA ASN A 49 14.20 10.66 10.72
C ASN A 49 13.58 11.68 11.67
N ARG A 50 12.26 11.68 11.79
CA ARG A 50 11.56 12.64 12.63
C ARG A 50 11.82 12.35 14.11
N ALA A 51 11.80 11.09 14.54
CA ALA A 51 12.19 10.68 15.90
C ALA A 51 13.58 11.20 16.28
N ARG A 52 14.58 11.02 15.40
CA ARG A 52 15.95 11.50 15.60
C ARG A 52 16.03 13.02 15.70
N SER A 53 15.23 13.75 14.91
CA SER A 53 15.30 15.21 14.84
C SER A 53 14.58 15.94 15.98
N THR A 54 13.44 15.44 16.46
CA THR A 54 12.58 16.16 17.41
C THR A 54 12.46 15.48 18.76
N GLY A 55 12.86 14.22 18.91
CA GLY A 55 12.70 13.43 20.14
C GLY A 55 11.25 13.08 20.50
N GLN A 56 10.25 13.69 19.84
CA GLN A 56 8.82 13.46 20.05
C GLN A 56 8.06 13.49 18.71
N LEU A 57 7.03 12.63 18.61
CA LEU A 57 6.22 12.43 17.41
C LEU A 57 4.73 12.47 17.74
N LYS A 58 3.95 13.14 16.89
CA LYS A 58 2.49 13.01 16.87
C LYS A 58 2.10 12.21 15.65
N VAL A 59 1.44 11.08 15.85
CA VAL A 59 1.00 10.16 14.79
C VAL A 59 -0.47 9.87 15.02
N VAL A 60 -1.24 9.87 13.92
CA VAL A 60 -2.70 9.63 13.94
C VAL A 60 -3.02 8.20 14.36
N VAL A 61 -4.15 8.04 15.05
CA VAL A 61 -4.60 6.74 15.60
C VAL A 61 -5.82 6.18 14.85
N ASP A 62 -6.52 7.03 14.08
CA ASP A 62 -7.75 6.74 13.37
C ASP A 62 -7.54 6.29 11.91
N GLU A 63 -6.33 6.47 11.36
CA GLU A 63 -5.93 5.87 10.09
C GLU A 63 -5.48 4.43 10.29
N ILE A 64 -6.37 3.46 10.01
CA ILE A 64 -6.11 2.02 10.10
C ILE A 64 -5.87 1.44 8.69
N GLY A 65 -4.84 0.61 8.55
CA GLY A 65 -4.50 -0.04 7.29
C GLY A 65 -3.55 -1.22 7.44
N ASN A 66 -3.08 -1.73 6.32
CA ASN A 66 -2.19 -2.89 6.24
C ASN A 66 -0.86 -2.43 5.63
N PRO A 67 0.22 -2.25 6.42
CA PRO A 67 1.56 -2.04 5.89
C PRO A 67 1.90 -3.16 4.89
N THR A 68 2.46 -2.81 3.73
CA THR A 68 2.83 -3.81 2.71
C THR A 68 4.31 -3.73 2.38
N TYR A 69 5.04 -4.81 2.60
CA TYR A 69 6.46 -4.90 2.28
C TYR A 69 6.67 -5.18 0.79
N VAL A 70 7.54 -4.39 0.15
CA VAL A 70 7.79 -4.51 -1.29
C VAL A 70 8.29 -5.90 -1.70
N LYS A 71 9.11 -6.56 -0.87
CA LYS A 71 9.64 -7.89 -1.20
C LYS A 71 8.51 -8.91 -1.31
N ASP A 72 7.63 -8.95 -0.32
CA ASP A 72 6.51 -9.89 -0.27
C ASP A 72 5.51 -9.62 -1.40
N LEU A 73 5.24 -8.34 -1.69
CA LEU A 73 4.41 -7.95 -2.82
C LEU A 73 5.00 -8.40 -4.16
N ALA A 74 6.30 -8.21 -4.37
CA ALA A 74 6.96 -8.60 -5.61
C ALA A 74 6.91 -10.12 -5.82
N GLU A 75 7.11 -10.89 -4.76
CA GLU A 75 6.99 -12.34 -4.79
C GLU A 75 5.54 -12.78 -5.11
N ALA A 76 4.55 -12.19 -4.45
CA ALA A 76 3.14 -12.48 -4.71
C ALA A 76 2.73 -12.15 -6.15
N ILE A 77 3.19 -11.02 -6.70
CA ILE A 77 2.96 -10.64 -8.11
C ILE A 77 3.64 -11.65 -9.04
N SER A 78 4.88 -12.04 -8.75
CA SER A 78 5.62 -13.02 -9.56
C SER A 78 4.89 -14.36 -9.63
N GLN A 79 4.26 -14.80 -8.54
CA GLN A 79 3.44 -16.01 -8.53
C GLN A 79 2.13 -15.81 -9.31
N LEU A 80 1.46 -14.67 -9.10
CA LEU A 80 0.18 -14.35 -9.74
C LEU A 80 0.27 -14.38 -11.28
N ILE A 81 1.32 -13.79 -11.85
CA ILE A 81 1.45 -13.72 -13.32
C ILE A 81 1.64 -15.10 -13.98
N GLN A 82 2.10 -16.11 -13.24
CA GLN A 82 2.22 -17.49 -13.75
C GLN A 82 0.84 -18.17 -13.91
N THR A 83 -0.15 -17.72 -13.15
CA THR A 83 -1.48 -18.37 -13.10
C THR A 83 -2.33 -18.13 -14.33
N LYS A 84 -2.06 -17.07 -15.11
CA LYS A 84 -2.93 -16.56 -16.19
C LYS A 84 -4.38 -16.25 -15.75
N GLN A 85 -4.64 -16.19 -14.45
CA GLN A 85 -5.91 -15.75 -13.89
C GLN A 85 -5.92 -14.22 -13.93
N TYR A 86 -6.43 -13.65 -15.01
CA TYR A 86 -6.48 -12.19 -15.18
C TYR A 86 -7.60 -11.60 -14.32
N GLY A 87 -7.39 -10.37 -13.83
CA GLY A 87 -8.39 -9.69 -13.03
C GLY A 87 -7.84 -8.65 -12.05
N ILE A 88 -8.66 -8.36 -11.05
CA ILE A 88 -8.37 -7.38 -10.00
C ILE A 88 -8.08 -8.13 -8.70
N TYR A 89 -6.95 -7.82 -8.06
CA TYR A 89 -6.43 -8.46 -6.86
C TYR A 89 -6.14 -7.42 -5.78
N HIS A 90 -6.30 -7.79 -4.51
CA HIS A 90 -5.95 -6.95 -3.36
C HIS A 90 -4.80 -7.62 -2.62
N PHE A 91 -3.60 -7.06 -2.69
CA PHE A 91 -2.41 -7.56 -2.02
C PHE A 91 -1.93 -6.57 -0.95
N THR A 92 -1.97 -7.04 0.28
CA THR A 92 -1.34 -6.40 1.44
C THR A 92 -0.72 -7.48 2.31
N ASN A 93 0.20 -7.14 3.22
CA ASN A 93 0.52 -8.09 4.28
C ASN A 93 -0.69 -8.28 5.20
N ALA A 94 -0.70 -9.41 5.92
CA ALA A 94 -1.79 -9.78 6.83
C ALA A 94 -1.81 -8.90 8.09
N GLY A 95 -2.97 -8.86 8.75
CA GLY A 95 -3.20 -8.03 9.93
C GLY A 95 -3.34 -6.54 9.59
N SER A 96 -3.80 -5.74 10.54
CA SER A 96 -4.00 -4.30 10.38
C SER A 96 -3.48 -3.55 11.59
N CYS A 97 -3.09 -2.31 11.39
CA CYS A 97 -2.70 -1.42 12.47
C CYS A 97 -3.00 0.03 12.12
N SER A 98 -3.12 0.87 13.14
CA SER A 98 -3.11 2.31 13.00
C SER A 98 -1.72 2.82 12.60
N ARG A 99 -1.64 4.03 12.05
CA ARG A 99 -0.35 4.70 11.80
C ARG A 99 0.49 4.79 13.08
N TRP A 100 -0.15 5.04 14.23
CA TRP A 100 0.51 5.10 15.53
C TRP A 100 1.08 3.75 15.96
N GLU A 101 0.30 2.67 15.88
CA GLU A 101 0.77 1.31 16.17
C GLU A 101 1.96 0.94 15.27
N PHE A 102 1.87 1.26 13.97
CA PHE A 102 2.98 1.01 13.05
C PHE A 102 4.23 1.83 13.41
N ALA A 103 4.07 3.11 13.75
CA ALA A 103 5.17 3.96 14.18
C ALA A 103 5.85 3.47 15.45
N ASN A 104 5.09 2.94 16.42
CA ASN A 104 5.66 2.33 17.62
C ASN A 104 6.46 1.08 17.30
N GLU A 105 5.95 0.21 16.43
CA GLU A 105 6.67 -1.00 16.02
C GLU A 105 7.98 -0.65 15.29
N ILE A 106 7.99 0.42 14.50
CA ILE A 106 9.21 0.93 13.83
C ILE A 106 10.27 1.42 14.84
N LEU A 107 9.85 1.92 16.00
CA LEU A 107 10.72 2.55 17.01
C LEU A 107 11.06 1.63 18.20
N ARG A 108 10.54 0.40 18.19
CA ARG A 108 10.79 -0.61 19.21
C ARG A 108 12.22 -1.16 19.10
#